data_AF-A0A345E8W4-F1
#
_entry.id   AF-A0A345E8W4-F1
#
_cell.length_a   1.000
_cell.length_b   1.000
_cell.length_c   1.000
_cell.angle_alpha   90.00
_cell.angle_beta   90.00
_cell.angle_gamma   90.00
#
_symmetry.space_group_name_H-M   'P 1'
#
loop_
_entity.id
_entity.type
_entity.pdbx_description
1 polymer ?
#
loop_
_entity_poly.entity_id
_entity_poly.type
_entity_poly.pdbx_seq_one_letter_code
_entity_poly.pdbx_strand_id
1 'polypeptide(L)'
;MTDAGLTLHHTGEGYEYVRCRAGDDDATVYIHRLTFVAEHGLDALPSDWHVHHEIPIPWLNTPDNLTAVEPVRHGRHHLQNEPLPSV
;
A
#
# COMPACT_ATOMS: atom_id res chain seq x y z
N MET A 1 -22.32 1.59 21.75
CA MET A 1 -21.06 2.06 21.14
C MET A 1 -20.23 0.82 20.87
N THR A 2 -20.14 0.39 19.62
CA THR A 2 -19.20 -0.66 19.21
C THR A 2 -17.80 -0.07 19.29
N ASP A 3 -16.95 -0.65 20.12
CA ASP A 3 -15.55 -0.27 20.28
C ASP A 3 -14.85 -0.42 18.92
N ALA A 4 -14.49 0.69 18.29
CA ALA A 4 -13.78 0.68 17.02
C ALA A 4 -12.33 0.32 17.31
N GLY A 5 -11.95 -0.93 17.04
CA GLY A 5 -10.60 -1.42 17.28
C GLY A 5 -9.69 -1.08 16.11
N LEU A 6 -8.82 -0.08 16.28
CA LEU A 6 -7.71 0.17 15.36
C LEU A 6 -6.46 -0.57 15.86
N THR A 7 -5.87 -1.38 15.01
CA THR A 7 -4.68 -2.18 15.33
C THR A 7 -3.64 -2.09 14.22
N LEU A 8 -2.37 -2.04 14.59
CA LEU A 8 -1.22 -2.07 13.68
C LEU A 8 -0.61 -3.48 13.68
N HIS A 9 -0.33 -3.99 12.48
CA HIS A 9 0.18 -5.35 12.28
C HIS A 9 1.28 -5.37 11.22
N HIS A 10 2.00 -6.49 11.19
CA HIS A 10 3.02 -6.80 10.18
C HIS A 10 2.70 -8.15 9.55
N THR A 11 2.96 -8.30 8.26
CA THR A 11 3.03 -9.63 7.63
C THR A 11 4.34 -10.32 8.02
N GLY A 12 4.43 -11.64 7.81
CA GLY A 12 5.70 -12.38 8.01
C GLY A 12 6.83 -11.95 7.05
N GLU A 13 6.50 -11.14 6.03
CA GLU A 13 7.44 -10.58 5.05
C GLU A 13 7.81 -9.12 5.37
N GLY A 14 7.22 -8.54 6.42
CA GLY A 14 7.55 -7.19 6.89
C GLY A 14 6.67 -6.06 6.36
N TYR A 15 5.60 -6.36 5.61
CA TYR A 15 4.63 -5.32 5.23
C TYR A 15 3.81 -4.88 6.43
N GLU A 16 3.72 -3.57 6.63
CA GLU A 16 2.93 -2.98 7.73
C GLU A 16 1.51 -2.67 7.26
N TYR A 17 0.51 -2.95 8.10
CA TYR A 17 -0.89 -2.62 7.81
C TYR A 17 -1.68 -2.27 9.05
N VAL A 18 -2.68 -1.40 8.89
CA VAL A 18 -3.70 -1.17 9.90
C VAL A 18 -4.93 -2.01 9.61
N ARG A 19 -5.54 -2.53 10.67
CA ARG A 19 -6.85 -3.18 10.63
C ARG A 19 -7.81 -2.42 11.52
N CYS A 20 -8.95 -2.07 10.96
CA CYS A 20 -10.05 -1.39 11.67
C CYS A 20 -11.26 -2.32 11.69
N ARG A 21 -11.71 -2.66 12.90
CA ARG A 21 -12.98 -3.37 13.10
C ARG A 21 -13.99 -2.45 13.75
N ALA A 22 -15.13 -2.24 13.10
CA ALA A 22 -16.21 -1.38 13.58
C ALA A 22 -17.57 -2.03 13.28
N GLY A 23 -18.21 -2.59 14.31
CA GLY A 23 -19.43 -3.38 14.11
C GLY A 23 -19.14 -4.63 13.28
N ASP A 24 -19.86 -4.78 12.16
CA ASP A 24 -19.67 -5.87 11.20
C ASP A 24 -18.60 -5.55 10.13
N ASP A 25 -18.08 -4.32 10.12
CA ASP A 25 -17.03 -3.90 9.18
C ASP A 25 -15.65 -4.32 9.68
N ASP A 26 -14.85 -4.89 8.79
CA ASP A 26 -13.47 -5.30 9.03
C ASP A 26 -12.61 -4.92 7.83
N ALA A 27 -11.92 -3.79 7.94
CA ALA A 27 -11.14 -3.20 6.86
C ALA A 27 -9.64 -3.29 7.17
N THR A 28 -8.85 -3.54 6.13
CA THR A 28 -7.38 -3.55 6.21
C THR A 28 -6.81 -2.62 5.16
N VAL A 29 -5.85 -1.79 5.56
CA VAL A 29 -5.11 -0.90 4.65
C VAL A 29 -3.62 -0.98 4.98
N TYR A 30 -2.79 -1.20 3.97
CA TYR A 30 -1.34 -1.20 4.13
C TYR A 30 -0.80 0.22 4.37
N ILE A 31 0.24 0.33 5.21
CA ILE A 31 0.86 1.62 5.54
C ILE A 31 1.41 2.31 4.29
N HIS A 32 2.04 1.58 3.36
CA HIS A 32 2.53 2.19 2.10
C HIS A 32 1.41 2.89 1.31
N ARG A 33 0.18 2.36 1.30
CA ARG A 33 -0.96 3.02 0.63
C ARG A 33 -1.38 4.28 1.38
N LEU A 34 -1.43 4.22 2.71
CA LEU A 34 -1.77 5.38 3.54
C LEU A 34 -0.73 6.49 3.41
N THR A 35 0.57 6.16 3.40
CA THR A 35 1.64 7.13 3.17
C THR A 35 1.50 7.79 1.81
N PHE A 36 1.32 7.02 0.74
CA PHE A 36 1.16 7.58 -0.61
C PHE A 36 -0.03 8.54 -0.69
N VAL A 37 -1.18 8.16 -0.12
CA VAL A 37 -2.38 9.01 -0.08
C VAL A 37 -2.18 10.25 0.79
N ALA A 38 -1.44 10.14 1.90
CA ALA A 38 -1.13 11.28 2.75
C ALA A 38 -0.25 12.32 2.04
N GLU A 39 0.67 11.87 1.18
CA GLU A 39 1.57 12.74 0.42
C GLU A 39 0.88 13.36 -0.81
N HIS A 40 0.15 12.56 -1.60
CA HIS A 40 -0.34 12.97 -2.91
C HIS A 40 -1.86 13.21 -3.00
N GLY A 41 -2.59 12.87 -1.94
CA GLY A 41 -4.05 12.90 -1.91
C GLY A 41 -4.70 11.63 -2.45
N LEU A 42 -5.98 11.44 -2.14
CA LEU A 42 -6.74 10.24 -2.52
C LEU A 42 -6.91 10.10 -4.04
N ASP A 43 -7.11 11.23 -4.74
CA ASP A 43 -7.33 11.25 -6.19
C ASP A 43 -6.08 10.83 -7.00
N ALA A 44 -4.89 10.89 -6.38
CA ALA A 44 -3.65 10.44 -6.99
C ALA A 44 -3.50 8.91 -7.01
N LEU A 45 -4.37 8.17 -6.31
CA LEU A 45 -4.38 6.71 -6.29
C LEU A 45 -5.72 6.18 -6.84
N PRO A 46 -5.83 5.95 -8.16
CA PRO A 46 -6.99 5.30 -8.75
C PRO A 46 -7.34 3.99 -8.04
N SER A 47 -8.63 3.65 -7.97
CA SER A 47 -9.11 2.51 -7.17
C SER A 47 -8.56 1.17 -7.62
N ASP A 48 -8.17 1.05 -8.88
CA ASP A 48 -7.56 -0.11 -9.50
C ASP A 48 -6.03 -0.09 -9.45
N TRP A 49 -5.39 0.97 -8.96
CA TRP A 49 -3.93 1.07 -8.88
C TRP A 49 -3.38 0.54 -7.56
N HIS A 50 -2.13 0.07 -7.61
CA HIS A 50 -1.38 -0.42 -6.47
C HIS A 50 -0.24 0.55 -6.14
N VAL A 51 0.21 0.55 -4.88
CA VAL A 51 1.41 1.30 -4.48
C VAL A 51 2.56 0.32 -4.32
N HIS A 52 3.71 0.67 -4.89
CA HIS A 52 4.92 -0.14 -4.92
C HIS A 52 6.07 0.52 -4.20
N HIS A 53 6.87 -0.29 -3.53
CA HIS A 53 8.18 0.10 -3.07
C HIS A 53 9.19 0.04 -4.21
N GLU A 54 9.90 1.13 -4.47
CA GLU A 54 10.99 1.15 -5.46
C GLU A 54 12.21 0.38 -4.96
N ILE A 55 12.61 0.63 -3.70
CA ILE A 55 13.55 -0.18 -2.93
C ILE A 55 12.71 -1.28 -2.25
N PRO A 56 12.94 -2.58 -2.56
CA PRO A 56 12.06 -3.69 -2.17
C PRO A 56 12.22 -4.10 -0.68
N ILE A 57 12.06 -3.14 0.21
CA ILE A 57 12.10 -3.30 1.67
C ILE A 57 10.68 -3.00 2.19
N PRO A 58 9.89 -4.03 2.56
CA PRO A 58 8.44 -3.89 2.85
C PRO A 58 8.06 -2.91 3.96
N TRP A 59 8.96 -2.66 4.91
CA TRP A 59 8.78 -1.71 6.02
C TRP A 59 9.30 -0.30 5.71
N LEU A 60 9.97 -0.09 4.57
CA LEU A 60 10.52 1.21 4.20
C LEU A 60 9.46 2.07 3.50
N ASN A 61 8.51 2.58 4.29
CA ASN A 61 7.34 3.34 3.83
C ASN A 61 7.61 4.85 3.71
N THR A 62 8.78 5.28 3.25
CA THR A 62 9.07 6.71 2.99
C THR A 62 8.38 7.17 1.70
N PRO A 63 7.80 8.38 1.61
CA PRO A 63 7.11 8.84 0.40
C PRO A 63 7.93 8.66 -0.88
N ASP A 64 9.21 9.04 -0.86
CA ASP A 64 10.14 8.90 -2.00
C ASP A 64 10.39 7.45 -2.44
N ASN A 65 10.05 6.46 -1.62
CA ASN A 65 10.21 5.04 -1.96
C ASN A 65 8.91 4.44 -2.54
N LEU A 66 7.85 5.23 -2.68
CA LEU A 66 6.51 4.74 -3.00
C LEU A 66 6.02 5.31 -4.33
N THR A 67 5.55 4.43 -5.21
CA THR A 67 4.99 4.83 -6.51
C THR A 67 3.68 4.12 -6.79
N ALA A 68 2.70 4.83 -7.34
CA ALA A 68 1.45 4.21 -7.77
C ALA A 68 1.60 3.62 -9.17
N VAL A 69 1.20 2.37 -9.36
CA VAL A 69 1.26 1.70 -10.67
C VAL A 69 -0.02 0.94 -10.98
N GLU A 70 -0.28 0.80 -12.28
CA GLU A 70 -1.33 -0.05 -12.83
C GLU A 70 -1.03 -1.56 -12.60
N PRO A 71 -1.99 -2.39 -12.14
CA PRO A 71 -1.74 -3.79 -11.78
C PRO A 71 -1.16 -4.65 -12.91
N VAL A 72 -1.55 -4.37 -14.16
CA VAL A 72 -1.03 -5.08 -15.34
C VAL A 72 0.49 -4.85 -15.49
N ARG A 73 0.97 -3.65 -15.14
CA ARG A 73 2.40 -3.31 -15.12
C ARG A 73 3.10 -3.94 -13.92
N HIS A 74 2.44 -3.97 -12.76
CA HIS A 74 2.97 -4.60 -11.56
C HIS A 74 3.19 -6.13 -11.71
N GLY A 75 2.24 -6.83 -12.31
CA GLY A 75 2.37 -8.27 -12.57
C GLY A 75 3.54 -8.59 -13.50
N ARG A 76 3.78 -7.75 -14.52
CA ARG A 76 4.93 -7.90 -15.42
C ARG A 76 6.26 -7.64 -14.72
N HIS A 77 6.34 -6.64 -13.85
CA HIS A 77 7.56 -6.39 -13.05
C HIS A 77 7.96 -7.62 -12.23
N HIS A 78 7.03 -8.23 -11.49
CA HIS A 78 7.35 -9.43 -10.68
C HIS A 78 7.60 -10.69 -11.50
N LEU A 79 6.93 -10.86 -12.64
CA LEU A 79 7.06 -12.06 -13.47
C LEU A 79 8.24 -11.99 -14.44
N GLN A 80 8.64 -10.80 -14.86
CA GLN A 80 9.58 -10.58 -15.97
C GLN A 80 10.80 -9.74 -15.56
N ASN A 81 10.88 -9.27 -14.32
CA ASN A 81 11.93 -8.38 -13.81
C ASN A 81 12.11 -7.10 -14.66
N GLU A 82 11.02 -6.64 -15.29
CA GLU A 82 11.00 -5.42 -16.10
C GLU A 82 10.99 -4.18 -15.19
N PRO A 83 11.84 -3.16 -15.40
CA PRO A 83 11.82 -1.95 -14.59
C PRO A 83 10.51 -1.17 -14.75
N LEU A 84 10.01 -0.58 -13.65
CA LEU A 84 8.88 0.33 -13.71
C LEU A 84 9.29 1.60 -14.49
N PRO A 85 8.46 2.09 -15.43
CA PRO A 85 8.78 3.30 -16.16
C PRO A 85 8.72 4.51 -15.22
N SER A 86 9.77 5.33 -15.25
CA SER A 86 9.84 6.61 -14.54
C SER A 86 8.78 7.56 -15.09
N VAL A 87 8.02 8.21 -14.19
CA VAL A 87 7.11 9.32 -14.51
C VAL A 87 7.88 10.64 -14.46
#